data_AF-A0A528HAB3-F1
#
_entry.id   AF-A0A528HAB3-F1
#
_cell.length_a   1.000
_cell.length_b   1.000
_cell.length_c   1.000
_cell.angle_alpha   90.00
_cell.angle_beta   90.00
_cell.angle_gamma   90.00
#
_symmetry.space_group_name_H-M   'P 1'
#
loop_
_entity.id
_entity.type
_entity.pdbx_description
1 polymer ?
#
loop_
_entity_poly.entity_id
_entity_poly.type
_entity_poly.pdbx_seq_one_letter_code
_entity_poly.pdbx_strand_id
1 'polypeptide(L)'
;AALAPLVAIAGQWFMSAEPRVSEAMAVYIRIRLLAAPFSLINYAILGYVLGRGEGVLGLMLQLVLNGINIALCILLGLELGWGVAGVAWATVTGEFVAMLLGLAIIGRRFWAAPRLPRHRILDLSAFLRMMSLNRDIMIRSFSLLAAFALFTRQGAQFGTVTLAANA
;
A
#
# COMPACT_ATOMS: atom_id res chain seq x y z
N ALA A 1 0.90 -14.07 0.35
CA ALA A 1 1.96 -14.96 0.89
C ALA A 1 2.68 -15.76 -0.20
N ALA A 2 1.98 -16.51 -1.07
CA ALA A 2 2.61 -17.42 -2.04
C ALA A 2 3.53 -16.75 -3.09
N LEU A 3 3.25 -15.49 -3.49
CA LEU A 3 4.07 -14.76 -4.47
C LEU A 3 5.22 -13.96 -3.84
N ALA A 4 5.30 -13.90 -2.50
CA ALA A 4 6.34 -13.15 -1.79
C ALA A 4 7.77 -13.54 -2.20
N PRO A 5 8.14 -14.83 -2.31
CA PRO A 5 9.49 -15.20 -2.72
C PRO A 5 9.80 -14.75 -4.15
N LEU A 6 8.84 -14.83 -5.08
CA LEU A 6 9.04 -14.39 -6.46
C LEU A 6 9.22 -12.87 -6.56
N VAL A 7 8.43 -12.10 -5.81
CA VAL A 7 8.55 -10.64 -5.76
C VAL A 7 9.86 -10.22 -5.10
N ALA A 8 10.28 -10.91 -4.04
CA ALA A 8 11.56 -10.66 -3.39
C ALA A 8 12.74 -10.95 -4.31
N ILE A 9 12.75 -12.11 -4.99
CA ILE A 9 13.80 -12.49 -5.94
C ILE A 9 13.86 -11.49 -7.11
N ALA A 10 12.71 -11.13 -7.68
CA ALA A 10 12.65 -10.12 -8.75
C ALA A 10 13.18 -8.76 -8.27
N GLY A 11 12.84 -8.34 -7.05
CA GLY A 11 13.33 -7.11 -6.45
C GLY A 11 14.85 -7.12 -6.19
N GLN A 12 15.36 -8.22 -5.65
CA GLN A 12 16.80 -8.42 -5.40
C GLN A 12 17.60 -8.44 -6.70
N TRP A 13 17.12 -9.17 -7.70
CA TRP A 13 17.72 -9.23 -9.04
C TRP A 13 17.71 -7.86 -9.73
N PHE A 14 16.63 -7.10 -9.58
CA PHE A 14 16.52 -5.78 -10.19
C PHE A 14 17.44 -4.75 -9.52
N MET A 15 17.56 -4.76 -8.18
CA MET A 15 18.32 -3.75 -7.44
C MET A 15 19.83 -4.05 -7.28
N SER A 16 20.30 -5.28 -7.52
CA SER A 16 21.71 -5.67 -7.29
C SER A 16 22.24 -5.25 -5.89
N ALA A 17 21.40 -5.38 -4.87
CA ALA A 17 21.68 -4.88 -3.53
C ALA A 17 22.74 -5.74 -2.81
N GLU A 18 23.58 -5.11 -1.97
CA GLU A 18 24.54 -5.82 -1.10
C GLU A 18 23.84 -6.88 -0.21
N PRO A 19 24.55 -7.96 0.19
CA PRO A 19 23.93 -9.12 0.85
C PRO A 19 23.09 -8.77 2.09
N ARG A 20 23.56 -7.84 2.94
CA ARG A 20 22.84 -7.38 4.14
C ARG A 20 21.56 -6.61 3.82
N VAL A 21 21.55 -5.81 2.74
CA VAL A 21 20.37 -5.06 2.28
C VAL A 21 19.34 -6.03 1.69
N SER A 22 19.83 -7.05 0.99
CA SER A 22 19.03 -8.11 0.36
C SER A 22 18.23 -8.92 1.38
N GLU A 23 18.82 -9.27 2.53
CA GLU A 23 18.13 -9.98 3.62
C GLU A 23 17.04 -9.13 4.29
N ALA A 24 17.36 -7.88 4.63
CA ALA A 24 16.40 -6.96 5.23
C ALA A 24 15.20 -6.69 4.28
N MET A 25 15.47 -6.55 2.99
CA MET A 25 14.45 -6.38 1.95
C MET A 25 13.53 -7.61 1.86
N ALA A 26 14.09 -8.82 1.88
CA ALA A 26 13.30 -10.06 1.82
C ALA A 26 12.34 -10.19 3.03
N VAL A 27 12.84 -9.89 4.24
CA VAL A 27 12.01 -9.90 5.46
C VAL A 27 10.88 -8.88 5.34
N TYR A 28 11.20 -7.65 4.94
CA TYR A 28 10.23 -6.58 4.78
C TYR A 28 9.14 -6.96 3.77
N ILE A 29 9.52 -7.38 2.55
CA ILE A 29 8.58 -7.74 1.48
C ILE A 29 7.66 -8.87 1.91
N ARG A 30 8.18 -9.89 2.58
CA ARG A 30 7.39 -11.05 3.02
C ARG A 30 6.29 -10.65 3.98
N ILE A 31 6.60 -9.78 4.94
CA ILE A 31 5.62 -9.24 5.90
C ILE A 31 4.65 -8.31 5.18
N ARG A 32 5.15 -7.43 4.31
CA ARG A 32 4.32 -6.42 3.62
C ARG A 32 3.30 -7.01 2.67
N LEU A 33 3.60 -8.15 2.07
CA LEU A 33 2.65 -8.83 1.19
C LEU A 33 1.40 -9.33 1.94
N LEU A 34 1.44 -9.42 3.27
CA LEU A 34 0.26 -9.70 4.10
C LEU A 34 -0.68 -8.48 4.17
N ALA A 35 -0.14 -7.26 4.03
CA ALA A 35 -0.89 -6.01 4.06
C ALA A 35 -1.68 -5.75 2.76
N ALA A 36 -1.19 -6.28 1.63
CA ALA A 36 -1.78 -6.05 0.30
C ALA A 36 -3.32 -6.11 0.21
N PRO A 37 -4.03 -7.13 0.75
CA PRO A 37 -5.49 -7.14 0.76
C PRO A 37 -6.09 -5.99 1.59
N PHE A 38 -5.48 -5.65 2.72
CA PHE A 38 -5.93 -4.55 3.58
C PHE A 38 -5.72 -3.20 2.89
N SER A 39 -4.59 -3.00 2.21
CA SER A 39 -4.33 -1.78 1.44
C SER A 39 -5.37 -1.59 0.33
N LEU A 40 -5.70 -2.65 -0.42
CA LEU A 40 -6.72 -2.60 -1.47
C LEU A 40 -8.10 -2.23 -0.93
N ILE A 41 -8.49 -2.82 0.20
CA ILE A 41 -9.77 -2.49 0.85
C ILE A 41 -9.75 -1.02 1.31
N ASN A 42 -8.67 -0.56 1.94
CA ASN A 42 -8.52 0.85 2.34
C ASN A 42 -8.61 1.81 1.15
N TYR A 43 -8.02 1.47 -0.01
CA TYR A 43 -8.18 2.28 -1.23
C TYR A 43 -9.61 2.32 -1.73
N ALA A 44 -10.34 1.20 -1.70
CA ALA A 44 -11.75 1.17 -2.05
C ALA A 44 -12.62 1.99 -1.09
N ILE A 45 -12.35 1.90 0.22
CA ILE A 45 -13.00 2.70 1.27
C ILE A 45 -12.74 4.19 1.02
N LEU A 46 -11.48 4.57 0.80
CA LEU A 46 -11.09 5.95 0.56
C LEU A 46 -11.75 6.49 -0.71
N GLY A 47 -11.72 5.71 -1.80
CA GLY A 47 -12.38 6.06 -3.07
C GLY A 47 -13.90 6.26 -2.91
N TYR A 48 -14.57 5.39 -2.14
CA TYR A 48 -15.99 5.54 -1.83
C TYR A 48 -16.29 6.84 -1.08
N VAL A 49 -15.52 7.13 -0.02
CA VAL A 49 -15.70 8.30 0.83
C VAL A 49 -15.42 9.60 0.07
N LEU A 50 -14.33 9.64 -0.71
CA LEU A 50 -14.00 10.80 -1.55
C LEU A 50 -15.01 11.00 -2.67
N GLY A 51 -15.47 9.92 -3.31
CA GLY A 51 -16.52 9.98 -4.34
C GLY A 51 -17.86 10.50 -3.82
N ARG A 52 -18.09 10.41 -2.51
CA ARG A 52 -19.25 10.96 -1.79
C ARG A 52 -19.05 12.42 -1.35
N GLY A 53 -17.88 13.02 -1.60
CA GLY A 53 -17.52 14.37 -1.14
C GLY A 53 -17.12 14.45 0.33
N GLU A 54 -16.95 13.31 1.01
CA GLU A 54 -16.71 13.26 2.46
C GLU A 54 -15.21 13.30 2.79
N GLY A 55 -14.50 14.29 2.25
CA GLY A 55 -13.03 14.39 2.37
C GLY A 55 -12.52 14.38 3.82
N VAL A 56 -13.27 14.97 4.76
CA VAL A 56 -12.92 14.97 6.19
C VAL A 56 -12.89 13.55 6.78
N LEU A 57 -13.84 12.70 6.39
CA LEU A 57 -13.86 11.30 6.86
C LEU A 57 -12.71 10.51 6.25
N GLY A 58 -12.36 10.78 4.99
CA GLY A 58 -11.18 10.22 4.35
C GLY A 58 -9.89 10.62 5.07
N LEU A 59 -9.77 11.90 5.45
CA LEU A 59 -8.65 12.42 6.22
C LEU A 59 -8.57 11.76 7.61
N MET A 60 -9.69 11.60 8.32
CA MET A 60 -9.69 10.91 9.62
C MET A 60 -9.22 9.45 9.50
N LEU A 61 -9.69 8.72 8.49
CA LEU A 61 -9.24 7.34 8.25
C LEU A 61 -7.73 7.29 7.98
N GLN A 62 -7.21 8.25 7.21
CA GLN A 62 -5.79 8.35 6.92
C GLN A 62 -4.96 8.73 8.15
N LEU A 63 -5.49 9.60 9.02
CA LEU A 63 -4.87 9.95 10.30
C LEU A 63 -4.79 8.74 11.23
N VAL A 64 -5.85 7.93 11.31
CA VAL A 64 -5.83 6.70 12.11
C VAL A 64 -4.80 5.71 11.55
N LEU A 65 -4.81 5.48 10.23
CA LEU A 65 -3.87 4.58 9.56
C LEU A 65 -2.42 5.00 9.83
N ASN A 66 -2.08 6.24 9.52
CA ASN A 66 -0.72 6.77 9.68
C ASN A 66 -0.35 6.95 11.14
N GLY A 67 -1.28 7.34 12.01
CA GLY A 67 -1.03 7.52 13.44
C GLY A 67 -0.66 6.21 14.13
N ILE A 68 -1.43 5.14 13.88
CA ILE A 68 -1.11 3.80 14.39
C ILE A 68 0.22 3.31 13.83
N ASN A 69 0.44 3.53 12.53
CA ASN A 69 1.69 3.16 11.87
C ASN A 69 2.90 3.83 12.54
N ILE A 70 2.86 5.15 12.75
CA ILE A 70 3.95 5.91 13.38
C ILE A 70 4.18 5.42 14.80
N ALA A 71 3.13 5.32 15.61
CA ALA A 71 3.24 4.88 17.01
C ALA A 71 3.89 3.49 17.10
N LEU A 72 3.46 2.55 16.25
CA LEU A 72 4.02 1.19 16.22
C LEU A 72 5.41 1.13 15.57
N CYS A 73 5.74 2.01 14.64
CA CYS A 73 7.10 2.09 14.10
C CYS A 73 8.09 2.51 15.20
N ILE A 74 7.71 3.47 16.04
CA ILE A 74 8.53 3.90 17.18
C ILE A 74 8.65 2.76 18.19
N LEU A 75 7.52 2.18 18.61
CA LEU A 75 7.50 1.11 19.62
C LEU A 75 8.22 -0.17 19.15
N LEU A 76 7.82 -0.72 17.99
CA LEU A 76 8.34 -2.00 17.49
C LEU A 76 9.72 -1.84 16.84
N GLY A 77 9.90 -0.78 16.05
CA GLY A 77 11.12 -0.56 15.28
C GLY A 77 12.26 -0.06 16.16
N LEU A 78 12.04 0.99 16.94
CA LEU A 78 13.07 1.68 17.71
C LEU A 78 13.18 1.15 19.14
N GLU A 79 12.11 1.14 19.92
CA GLU A 79 12.18 0.80 21.35
C GLU A 79 12.44 -0.70 21.58
N LEU A 80 11.69 -1.57 20.89
CA LEU A 80 11.87 -3.02 20.96
C LEU A 80 13.00 -3.55 20.07
N GLY A 81 13.59 -2.68 19.24
CA GLY A 81 14.75 -3.02 18.41
C GLY A 81 14.47 -4.02 17.29
N TRP A 82 13.22 -4.21 16.84
CA TRP A 82 12.91 -5.14 15.75
C TRP A 82 13.31 -4.60 14.37
N GLY A 83 13.76 -3.33 14.30
CA GLY A 83 14.26 -2.69 13.10
C GLY A 83 13.25 -2.77 11.95
N VAL A 84 13.71 -3.22 10.78
CA VAL A 84 12.92 -3.29 9.55
C VAL A 84 11.68 -4.20 9.68
N ALA A 85 11.78 -5.29 10.45
CA ALA A 85 10.64 -6.17 10.69
C ALA A 85 9.56 -5.48 11.55
N GLY A 86 9.97 -4.67 12.54
CA GLY A 86 9.06 -3.85 13.35
C GLY A 86 8.30 -2.84 12.51
N VAL A 87 8.99 -2.11 11.63
CA VAL A 87 8.38 -1.17 10.67
C VAL A 87 7.41 -1.89 9.72
N ALA A 88 7.76 -3.09 9.28
CA ALA A 88 6.89 -3.89 8.41
C ALA A 88 5.56 -4.22 9.12
N TRP A 89 5.62 -4.72 10.36
CA TRP A 89 4.45 -5.07 11.18
C TRP A 89 3.63 -3.87 11.61
N ALA A 90 4.28 -2.75 11.94
CA ALA A 90 3.61 -1.51 12.30
C ALA A 90 2.61 -1.07 11.22
N THR A 91 3.00 -1.16 9.95
CA THR A 91 2.08 -0.79 8.87
C THR A 91 1.03 -1.84 8.57
N VAL A 92 1.36 -3.15 8.61
CA VAL A 92 0.34 -4.20 8.46
C VAL A 92 -0.78 -3.98 9.48
N THR A 93 -0.40 -3.67 10.71
CA THR A 93 -1.34 -3.41 11.81
C THR A 93 -2.12 -2.11 11.58
N GLY A 94 -1.46 -1.02 11.17
CA GLY A 94 -2.13 0.24 10.85
C GLY A 94 -3.16 0.10 9.72
N GLU A 95 -2.80 -0.59 8.63
CA GLU A 95 -3.70 -0.88 7.52
C GLU A 95 -4.87 -1.78 7.95
N PHE A 96 -4.61 -2.79 8.77
CA PHE A 96 -5.65 -3.68 9.28
C PHE A 96 -6.65 -2.93 10.17
N VAL A 97 -6.18 -2.10 11.10
CA VAL A 97 -7.06 -1.33 11.98
C VAL A 97 -7.87 -0.29 11.19
N ALA A 98 -7.23 0.43 10.27
CA ALA A 98 -7.91 1.38 9.40
C ALA A 98 -8.98 0.70 8.53
N MET A 99 -8.68 -0.50 8.01
CA MET A 99 -9.61 -1.31 7.24
C MET A 99 -10.85 -1.66 8.09
N LEU A 100 -10.66 -2.17 9.31
CA LEU A 100 -11.77 -2.50 10.19
C LEU A 100 -12.63 -1.28 10.50
N LEU A 101 -12.00 -0.15 10.81
CA LEU A 101 -12.71 1.10 11.10
C LEU A 101 -13.52 1.58 9.90
N GLY A 102 -12.91 1.62 8.71
CA GLY A 102 -13.58 2.05 7.49
C GLY A 102 -14.70 1.10 7.07
N LEU A 103 -14.51 -0.22 7.19
CA LEU A 103 -15.56 -1.21 6.95
C LEU A 103 -16.71 -1.08 7.95
N ALA A 104 -16.44 -0.80 9.23
CA ALA A 104 -17.50 -0.58 10.23
C ALA A 104 -18.35 0.66 9.90
N ILE A 105 -17.70 1.76 9.49
CA ILE A 105 -18.37 3.01 9.08
C ILE A 105 -19.24 2.77 7.85
N ILE A 106 -18.68 2.15 6.81
CA ILE A 106 -19.38 1.89 5.55
C ILE A 106 -20.48 0.83 5.74
N GLY A 107 -20.18 -0.24 6.48
CA GLY A 107 -21.12 -1.32 6.79
C GLY A 107 -22.37 -0.81 7.50
N ARG A 108 -22.23 0.09 8.49
CA ARG A 108 -23.38 0.75 9.13
C ARG A 108 -24.26 1.50 8.14
N ARG A 109 -23.68 2.13 7.11
CA ARG A 109 -24.44 2.87 6.09
C ARG A 109 -25.19 1.94 5.14
N PHE A 110 -24.55 0.85 4.73
CA PHE A 110 -25.18 -0.15 3.85
C PHE A 110 -26.26 -0.95 4.57
N TRP A 111 -26.15 -1.19 5.88
CA TRP A 111 -27.22 -1.79 6.66
C TRP A 111 -28.48 -0.92 6.74
N ALA A 112 -28.33 0.40 6.69
CA ALA A 112 -29.45 1.34 6.63
C ALA A 112 -30.00 1.55 5.21
N ALA A 113 -29.34 1.01 4.18
CA ALA A 113 -29.69 1.23 2.77
C ALA A 113 -30.47 0.04 2.17
N PRO A 114 -31.31 0.28 1.14
CA PRO A 114 -31.96 -0.79 0.38
C PRO A 114 -30.93 -1.76 -0.24
N ARG A 115 -31.29 -3.04 -0.34
CA ARG A 115 -30.42 -4.06 -0.97
C ARG A 115 -30.08 -3.66 -2.40
N LEU A 116 -28.79 -3.54 -2.71
CA LEU A 116 -28.34 -3.27 -4.07
C LEU A 116 -28.63 -4.47 -4.98
N PRO A 117 -29.20 -4.26 -6.16
CA PRO A 117 -29.43 -5.34 -7.10
C PRO A 117 -28.12 -5.85 -7.70
N ARG A 118 -27.92 -7.17 -7.71
CA ARG A 118 -26.68 -7.82 -8.16
C ARG A 118 -26.28 -7.47 -9.59
N HIS A 119 -27.24 -7.19 -10.47
CA HIS A 119 -26.98 -6.82 -11.86
C HIS A 119 -26.21 -5.50 -12.01
N ARG A 120 -26.35 -4.55 -11.08
CA ARG A 120 -25.57 -3.30 -11.11
C ARG A 120 -24.13 -3.47 -10.62
N ILE A 121 -23.89 -4.49 -9.79
CA ILE A 121 -22.55 -4.80 -9.25
C ILE A 121 -21.72 -5.53 -10.31
N LEU A 122 -22.37 -6.35 -11.15
CA LEU A 122 -21.73 -7.18 -12.17
C LEU A 122 -21.82 -6.55 -13.58
N ASP A 123 -22.08 -5.25 -13.69
CA ASP A 123 -22.11 -4.55 -14.97
C ASP A 123 -20.68 -4.35 -15.50
N LEU A 124 -20.23 -5.33 -16.28
CA LEU A 124 -18.91 -5.33 -16.89
C LEU A 124 -18.72 -4.15 -17.86
N SER A 125 -19.78 -3.69 -18.52
CA SER A 125 -19.71 -2.53 -19.42
C SER A 125 -19.40 -1.25 -18.63
N ALA A 126 -20.09 -1.05 -17.51
CA ALA A 126 -19.82 0.07 -16.61
C ALA A 126 -18.40 0.02 -16.03
N PHE A 127 -17.93 -1.16 -15.64
CA PHE A 127 -16.56 -1.36 -15.14
C PHE A 127 -15.51 -1.04 -16.21
N LEU A 128 -15.68 -1.52 -17.44
CA LEU A 128 -14.76 -1.24 -18.55
C LEU A 128 -14.74 0.25 -18.92
N ARG A 129 -15.88 0.92 -18.86
CA ARG A 129 -15.97 2.38 -19.07
C ARG A 129 -15.23 3.15 -17.97
N MET A 130 -15.33 2.70 -16.72
CA MET A 130 -14.54 3.27 -15.62
C MET A 130 -13.04 3.03 -15.84
N MET A 131 -12.64 1.84 -16.28
CA MET A 131 -11.23 1.53 -16.58
C MET A 131 -10.68 2.36 -17.74
N SER A 132 -11.46 2.58 -18.81
CA SER A 132 -11.00 3.40 -19.93
C SER A 132 -10.76 4.85 -19.53
N LEU A 133 -11.57 5.41 -18.63
CA LEU A 133 -11.37 6.76 -18.10
C LEU A 133 -10.10 6.90 -17.24
N ASN A 134 -9.71 5.83 -16.54
CA ASN A 134 -8.51 5.83 -15.68
C ASN A 134 -7.24 5.42 -16.43
N ARG A 135 -7.34 4.83 -17.62
CA ARG A 135 -6.22 4.25 -18.37
C ARG A 135 -5.09 5.24 -18.61
N ASP A 136 -5.41 6.46 -19.03
CA ASP A 136 -4.38 7.46 -19.35
C ASP A 136 -3.58 7.89 -18.12
N ILE A 137 -4.27 8.08 -16.98
CA ILE A 137 -3.63 8.41 -15.70
C ILE A 137 -2.77 7.24 -15.21
N MET A 138 -3.26 6.01 -15.36
CA MET A 138 -2.51 4.81 -14.99
C MET A 138 -1.24 4.66 -15.84
N ILE A 139 -1.33 4.84 -17.17
CA ILE A 139 -0.16 4.78 -18.06
C ILE A 139 0.87 5.82 -17.62
N ARG A 140 0.44 7.08 -17.43
CA ARG A 140 1.33 8.15 -16.95
C ARG A 140 2.02 7.77 -15.63
N SER A 141 1.25 7.28 -14.67
CA SER A 141 1.76 6.94 -13.34
C SER A 141 2.73 5.77 -13.37
N PHE A 142 2.44 4.72 -14.16
CA PHE A 142 3.35 3.59 -14.33
C PHE A 142 4.62 3.98 -15.08
N SER A 143 4.53 4.82 -16.10
CA SER A 143 5.72 5.35 -16.80
C SER A 143 6.61 6.15 -15.85
N LEU A 144 6.03 7.00 -15.00
CA LEU A 144 6.77 7.78 -14.02
C LEU A 144 7.41 6.89 -12.94
N LEU A 145 6.66 5.89 -12.44
CA LEU A 145 7.18 4.92 -11.47
C LEU A 145 8.33 4.09 -12.06
N ALA A 146 8.23 3.68 -13.33
CA ALA A 146 9.29 2.98 -14.02
C ALA A 146 10.55 3.85 -14.18
N ALA A 147 10.36 5.13 -14.53
CA ALA A 147 11.48 6.08 -14.59
C ALA A 147 12.17 6.21 -13.23
N PHE A 148 11.44 6.45 -12.14
CA PHE A 148 12.03 6.53 -10.79
C PHE A 148 12.73 5.24 -10.36
N ALA A 149 12.15 4.08 -10.68
CA ALA A 149 12.79 2.79 -10.38
C ALA A 149 14.12 2.62 -11.14
N LEU A 150 14.18 3.03 -12.41
CA LEU A 150 15.41 3.00 -13.20
C LEU A 150 16.46 3.99 -12.68
N PHE A 151 16.05 5.21 -12.34
CA PHE A 151 16.93 6.20 -11.72
C PHE A 151 17.51 5.70 -10.39
N THR A 152 16.67 5.10 -9.53
CA THR A 152 17.11 4.54 -8.24
C THR A 152 18.09 3.39 -8.45
N ARG A 153 17.80 2.48 -9.40
CA ARG A 153 18.69 1.37 -9.75
C ARG A 153 20.04 1.88 -10.24
N GLN A 154 20.05 2.91 -11.09
CA GLN A 154 21.29 3.51 -11.59
C GLN A 154 22.05 4.23 -10.46
N GLY A 155 21.35 4.91 -9.56
CA GLY A 155 21.92 5.56 -8.37
C GLY A 155 22.59 4.58 -7.42
N ALA A 156 21.99 3.40 -7.19
CA ALA A 156 22.56 2.35 -6.36
C ALA A 156 23.90 1.80 -6.90
N GLN A 157 24.13 1.86 -8.22
CA GLN A 157 25.38 1.44 -8.85
C GLN A 157 26.53 2.44 -8.62
N PHE A 158 26.25 3.67 -8.19
CA PHE A 158 27.26 4.71 -7.91
C PHE A 158 27.76 4.73 -6.45
N GLY A 159 27.45 3.70 -5.66
CA GLY A 159 27.94 3.52 -4.28
C GLY A 159 26.93 3.91 -3.18
N THR A 160 27.06 3.27 -2.02
CA THR A 160 26.11 3.32 -0.87
C THR A 160 25.90 4.73 -0.29
N VAL A 161 26.91 5.60 -0.35
CA VAL A 161 26.81 7.00 0.12
C VAL A 161 25.91 7.85 -0.78
N THR A 162 25.95 7.62 -2.09
CA THR A 162 25.17 8.38 -3.09
C THR A 162 23.67 8.03 -3.05
N LEU A 163 23.35 6.79 -2.68
CA LEU A 163 21.97 6.34 -2.45
C LEU A 163 21.38 6.94 -1.16
N ALA A 164 22.17 7.05 -0.09
CA ALA A 164 21.75 7.68 1.17
C ALA A 164 21.55 9.20 1.05
N ALA A 165 22.26 9.87 0.12
CA ALA A 165 22.12 11.31 -0.11
C ALA A 165 20.93 11.70 -1.02
N ASN A 166 20.36 10.75 -1.78
CA ASN A 166 19.23 10.97 -2.71
C ASN A 166 17.89 10.40 -2.22
N ALA A 167 17.87 9.77 -1.04
CA ALA A 167 16.66 9.21 -0.43
C ALA A 167 15.84 10.26 0.32
#